data_AF-A0A7J9WF93-F1
#
_entry.id   AF-A0A7J9WF93-F1
#
_cell.length_a   1.000
_cell.length_b   1.000
_cell.length_c   1.000
_cell.angle_alpha   90.00
_cell.angle_beta   90.00
_cell.angle_gamma   90.00
#
_symmetry.space_group_name_H-M   'P 1'
#
loop_
_entity.id
_entity.type
_entity.pdbx_description
1 polymer ?
#
loop_
_entity_poly.entity_id
_entity_poly.type
_entity_poly.pdbx_seq_one_letter_code
_entity_poly.pdbx_strand_id
1 'polypeptide(L)' 'MSYTPAADRYDTMRYRRVGHSGLHLPVISLGLWQNFGSDRPEAV' A
#
# COMPACT_ATOMS: atom_id res chain seq x y z
N MET A 1 20.89 -6.38 0.27
CA MET A 1 20.41 -5.14 0.90
C MET A 1 19.11 -5.45 1.62
N SER A 2 18.95 -5.08 2.90
CA SER A 2 17.67 -5.25 3.60
C SER A 2 16.82 -3.99 3.42
N TYR A 3 15.53 -4.14 3.14
CA TYR A 3 14.60 -3.02 3.09
C TYR A 3 14.34 -2.48 4.51
N THR A 4 14.33 -1.15 4.66
CA THR A 4 13.94 -0.47 5.91
C THR A 4 12.80 0.51 5.62
N PRO A 5 11.63 0.36 6.26
CA PRO A 5 10.50 1.26 6.03
C PRO A 5 10.75 2.64 6.68
N ALA A 6 10.12 3.67 6.13
CA ALA A 6 10.15 5.00 6.71
C ALA A 6 9.59 4.99 8.15
N ALA A 7 10.28 5.68 9.06
CA ALA A 7 9.96 5.70 10.49
C ALA A 7 8.62 6.42 10.78
N ASP A 8 8.29 7.40 9.97
CA ASP A 8 7.17 8.35 10.05
C ASP A 8 5.96 7.96 9.17
N ARG A 9 5.95 6.75 8.60
CA ARG A 9 4.94 6.30 7.61
C ARG A 9 3.47 6.35 8.08
N TYR A 10 3.23 6.52 9.38
CA TYR A 10 1.88 6.63 9.97
C TYR A 10 1.50 8.06 10.37
N ASP A 11 2.42 9.01 10.33
CA ASP A 11 2.21 10.36 10.85
C ASP A 11 1.26 11.17 9.96
N THR A 12 1.27 10.88 8.66
CA THR A 12 0.50 11.63 7.65
C THR A 12 -0.67 10.84 7.07
N MET A 13 -0.63 9.51 7.14
CA MET A 13 -1.67 8.66 6.59
C MET A 13 -2.95 8.73 7.41
N ARG A 14 -4.06 9.09 6.77
CA ARG A 14 -5.39 9.05 7.40
C ARG A 14 -5.98 7.65 7.28
N TYR A 15 -6.61 7.18 8.34
CA TYR A 15 -7.28 5.88 8.37
C TYR A 15 -8.79 6.04 8.59
N ARG A 16 -9.59 5.20 7.94
CA ARG A 16 -11.06 5.17 8.07
C ARG A 16 -11.51 3.79 8.53
N ARG A 17 -12.47 3.77 9.47
CA ARG A 17 -13.08 2.55 9.95
C ARG A 17 -13.96 1.91 8.87
N VAL A 18 -13.88 0.59 8.72
CA VAL A 18 -14.70 -0.16 7.77
C VAL A 18 -16.03 -0.51 8.43
N GLY A 19 -17.06 0.31 8.17
CA GLY A 19 -18.41 0.10 8.67
C GLY A 19 -18.44 -0.11 10.19
N HIS A 20 -19.11 -1.18 10.64
CA HIS A 20 -19.23 -1.54 12.05
C HIS A 20 -18.09 -2.42 12.60
N SER A 21 -17.02 -2.64 11.83
CA SER A 21 -15.88 -3.51 12.21
C SER A 21 -14.74 -2.75 12.92
N GLY A 22 -13.91 -3.45 13.69
CA GLY A 22 -12.68 -2.87 14.27
C GLY A 22 -11.59 -2.50 13.25
N LEU A 23 -11.78 -2.84 11.97
CA LEU A 23 -10.79 -2.65 10.92
C LEU A 23 -10.71 -1.17 10.49
N HIS A 24 -9.48 -0.67 10.38
CA HIS A 24 -9.16 0.65 9.86
C HIS A 24 -8.34 0.49 8.58
N LEU A 25 -8.76 1.12 7.48
CA LEU A 25 -8.04 1.12 6.21
C LEU A 25 -7.46 2.51 5.93
N PRO A 26 -6.27 2.59 5.30
CA PRO A 26 -5.77 3.87 4.82
C PRO A 26 -6.72 4.48 3.80
N VAL A 27 -6.81 5.80 3.75
CA VAL A 27 -7.66 6.51 2.76
C VAL A 27 -7.20 6.29 1.31
N ILE A 28 -5.95 5.83 1.12
CA ILE A 28 -5.39 5.41 -0.16
C ILE A 28 -4.84 3.99 0.01
N SER A 29 -5.30 3.08 -0.83
CA SER A 29 -4.82 1.69 -0.90
C SER A 29 -4.19 1.43 -2.25
N LEU A 30 -3.13 0.60 -2.29
CA LEU A 30 -2.50 0.16 -3.52
C LEU A 30 -3.15 -1.14 -4.00
N GLY A 31 -3.85 -1.08 -5.14
CA GLY A 31 -4.32 -2.27 -5.85
C GLY A 31 -3.27 -2.74 -6.87
N LEU A 32 -3.01 -4.05 -6.90
CA LEU A 32 -2.02 -4.66 -7.80
C LEU A 32 -2.65 -5.24 -9.07
N TRP A 33 -3.76 -4.66 -9.53
CA TRP A 33 -4.51 -5.19 -10.68
C TRP A 33 -3.69 -5.20 -11.98
N GLN A 34 -2.87 -4.17 -12.18
CA GLN A 34 -2.00 -4.03 -13.35
C GLN A 34 -0.57 -3.71 -12.89
N ASN A 35 0.42 -4.01 -13.74
CA ASN A 35 1.84 -3.67 -13.57
C ASN A 35 2.66 -4.54 -12.62
N PHE A 36 2.04 -5.56 -12.01
CA PHE A 36 2.71 -6.54 -11.15
C PHE A 36 2.69 -7.96 -11.75
N GLY A 37 2.35 -8.08 -13.04
CA GLY A 37 2.38 -9.32 -13.80
C GLY A 37 3.71 -9.52 -14.54
N SER A 38 3.95 -10.74 -15.02
CA SER A 38 5.13 -11.12 -15.80
C SER A 38 5.02 -10.75 -17.30
N ASP A 39 3.93 -10.10 -17.68
CA ASP A 39 3.57 -9.75 -19.05
C ASP A 39 4.21 -8.45 -19.54
N ARG A 40 4.90 -7.71 -18.65
CA ARG A 40 5.67 -6.52 -19.03
C ARG A 40 7.14 -6.91 -19.25
N PRO A 41 7.73 -6.64 -20.43
CA PRO A 41 9.15 -6.82 -20.64
C PRO A 41 9.91 -5.94 -19.65
N GLU A 42 10.85 -6.55 -18.94
CA GLU A 42 11.78 -5.82 -18.07
C GLU A 42 12.59 -4.84 -18.90
N ALA A 43 12.52 -3.55 -18.54
CA ALA A 43 13.27 -2.52 -19.23
C ALA A 43 14.76 -2.78 -19.03
N VAL A 44 15.47 -3.07 -20.13
CA VAL A 44 16.93 -3.20 -20.20
C VAL A 44 17.56 -1.81 -20.19
#